data_AF-A0A364NIE6-F1
#
_entry.id   AF-A0A364NIE6-F1
#
_cell.length_a   1.000
_cell.length_b   1.000
_cell.length_c   1.000
_cell.angle_alpha   90.00
_cell.angle_beta   90.00
_cell.angle_gamma   90.00
#
_symmetry.space_group_name_H-M   'P 1'
#
loop_
_entity.id
_entity.type
_entity.pdbx_description
1 polymer ?
#
loop_
_entity_poly.entity_id
_entity_poly.type
_entity_poly.pdbx_seq_one_letter_code
_entity_poly.pdbx_strand_id
1 'polypeptide(L)'
;MSERTRLLEYFDEAVNSGAAHQNASQIMGLSHRTLKRWRSADGVTQEDRRPDSKLGIQPHQLTIEEENGIIMTCIYLTIAACHLHK
;
A
#
# COMPACT_ATOMS: atom_id res chain seq x y z
N MET A 1 -7.32 -14.58 12.95
CA MET A 1 -7.75 -14.35 11.55
C MET A 1 -7.06 -13.10 11.03
N SER A 2 -6.50 -13.14 9.81
CA SER A 2 -5.90 -11.96 9.18
C SER A 2 -6.97 -11.02 8.62
N GLU A 3 -6.65 -9.73 8.46
CA GLU A 3 -7.57 -8.76 7.85
C GLU A 3 -7.96 -9.16 6.41
N ARG A 4 -7.01 -9.67 5.63
CA ARG A 4 -7.26 -10.16 4.26
C ARG A 4 -8.27 -11.31 4.25
N THR A 5 -8.19 -12.22 5.22
CA THR A 5 -9.12 -13.34 5.34
C THR A 5 -10.54 -12.82 5.57
N ARG A 6 -10.71 -11.92 6.54
CA ARG A 6 -12.02 -11.32 6.86
C ARG A 6 -12.64 -10.59 5.66
N LEU A 7 -11.83 -9.83 4.93
CA LEU A 7 -12.31 -9.11 3.73
C LEU A 7 -12.72 -10.06 2.60
N LEU A 8 -11.97 -11.14 2.39
CA LEU A 8 -12.33 -12.15 1.38
C LEU A 8 -13.60 -12.92 1.77
N GLU A 9 -13.84 -13.16 3.05
CA GLU A 9 -15.08 -13.77 3.55
C GLU A 9 -16.29 -12.88 3.26
N TYR A 10 -16.22 -11.58 3.56
CA TYR A 10 -17.30 -10.63 3.22
C TYR A 10 -17.55 -10.54 1.71
N PHE A 11 -16.47 -10.58 0.93
CA PHE A 11 -16.58 -10.59 -0.52
C PHE A 11 -17.29 -11.85 -1.03
N ASP A 12 -16.90 -13.02 -0.52
CA ASP A 12 -17.50 -14.30 -0.91
C ASP A 12 -18.96 -14.39 -0.46
N GLU A 13 -19.29 -13.91 0.74
CA GLU A 13 -20.67 -13.82 1.23
C GLU A 13 -21.55 -12.97 0.32
N ALA A 14 -21.06 -11.79 -0.10
CA ALA A 14 -21.79 -10.90 -1.00
C ALA A 14 -21.99 -11.53 -2.37
N VAL A 15 -20.95 -12.15 -2.94
CA VAL A 15 -21.01 -12.82 -4.25
C VAL A 15 -21.94 -14.03 -4.21
N ASN A 16 -21.86 -14.85 -3.16
CA ASN A 16 -22.76 -15.99 -2.95
C ASN A 16 -24.22 -15.57 -2.77
N SER A 17 -24.44 -14.36 -2.26
CA SER A 17 -25.76 -13.73 -2.15
C SER A 17 -26.25 -13.10 -3.48
N GLY A 18 -25.45 -13.21 -4.56
CA GLY A 18 -25.81 -12.76 -5.91
C GLY A 18 -25.23 -11.41 -6.32
N ALA A 19 -24.35 -10.80 -5.51
CA ALA A 19 -23.68 -9.56 -5.92
C ALA A 19 -22.70 -9.80 -7.08
N ALA A 20 -22.68 -8.89 -8.05
CA ALA A 20 -21.65 -8.90 -9.07
C ALA A 20 -20.27 -8.63 -8.43
N HIS A 21 -19.25 -9.40 -8.84
CA HIS A 21 -17.88 -9.25 -8.33
C HIS A 21 -17.37 -7.79 -8.36
N GLN A 22 -17.67 -7.05 -9.43
CA GLN A 22 -17.28 -5.64 -9.57
C GLN A 22 -17.94 -4.77 -8.49
N ASN A 23 -19.26 -4.88 -8.31
CA ASN A 23 -20.01 -4.10 -7.33
C ASN A 23 -19.57 -4.42 -5.90
N ALA A 24 -19.41 -5.71 -5.56
CA ALA A 24 -18.93 -6.13 -4.25
C ALA A 24 -17.54 -5.54 -3.95
N SER A 25 -16.61 -5.61 -4.90
CA SER A 25 -15.26 -5.04 -4.74
C SER A 25 -15.28 -3.52 -4.58
N GLN A 26 -16.14 -2.82 -5.34
CA GLN A 26 -16.26 -1.38 -5.32
C GLN A 26 -16.81 -0.85 -3.99
N ILE A 27 -17.83 -1.51 -3.43
CA ILE A 27 -18.40 -1.16 -2.12
C ILE A 27 -17.36 -1.30 -1.01
N MET A 28 -16.51 -2.33 -1.09
CA MET A 28 -15.40 -2.55 -0.16
C MET A 28 -14.23 -1.57 -0.35
N GLY A 29 -14.23 -0.76 -1.41
CA GLY A 29 -13.12 0.14 -1.75
C GLY A 29 -11.86 -0.59 -2.22
N LEU A 30 -11.98 -1.82 -2.72
CA LEU A 30 -10.86 -2.62 -3.21
C LEU A 30 -11.01 -2.94 -4.69
N SER A 31 -9.90 -2.95 -5.44
CA SER A 31 -9.96 -3.44 -6.81
C SER A 31 -10.22 -4.95 -6.83
N HIS A 32 -11.02 -5.43 -7.78
CA HIS A 32 -11.21 -6.87 -8.01
C HIS A 32 -9.87 -7.60 -8.21
N ARG A 33 -8.90 -6.94 -8.86
CA ARG A 33 -7.53 -7.48 -9.03
C ARG A 33 -6.81 -7.69 -7.70
N THR A 34 -7.01 -6.81 -6.72
CA THR A 34 -6.42 -6.93 -5.38
C THR A 34 -6.94 -8.17 -4.67
N LEU A 35 -8.27 -8.36 -4.67
CA LEU A 35 -8.92 -9.53 -4.06
C LEU A 35 -8.45 -10.83 -4.72
N LYS A 36 -8.35 -10.85 -6.06
CA LYS A 36 -7.83 -12.01 -6.80
C LYS A 36 -6.38 -12.31 -6.43
N ARG A 37 -5.52 -11.29 -6.28
CA ARG A 37 -4.11 -11.47 -5.92
C ARG A 37 -3.92 -11.98 -4.49
N TRP A 38 -4.84 -11.67 -3.59
CA TRP A 38 -4.81 -12.17 -2.22
C TRP A 38 -5.18 -13.65 -2.11
N ARG A 39 -5.72 -14.26 -3.17
CA ARG A 39 -5.92 -15.72 -3.23
C ARG A 39 -4.72 -16.38 -3.89
N SER A 40 -4.25 -17.46 -3.29
CA SER A 40 -3.31 -18.41 -3.90
C SER A 40 -3.98 -19.14 -5.07
N ALA A 41 -3.19 -19.83 -5.89
CA ALA A 41 -3.69 -20.70 -6.95
C ALA A 41 -4.67 -21.75 -6.40
N ASP A 42 -4.46 -22.21 -5.16
CA ASP A 42 -5.30 -23.19 -4.46
C ASP A 42 -6.52 -22.56 -3.74
N GLY A 43 -6.79 -21.27 -3.96
CA GLY A 43 -7.90 -20.54 -3.34
C GLY A 43 -7.66 -20.10 -1.90
N VAL A 44 -6.52 -20.44 -1.30
CA VAL A 44 -6.14 -20.04 0.07
C VAL A 44 -5.74 -18.58 0.13
N THR A 45 -6.16 -17.85 1.16
CA THR A 45 -5.74 -16.46 1.41
C THR A 45 -4.23 -16.38 1.67
N GLN A 46 -3.53 -15.61 0.85
CA GLN A 46 -2.12 -15.29 1.03
C GLN A 46 -1.93 -14.26 2.15
N GLU A 47 -1.07 -14.60 3.11
CA GLU A 47 -0.72 -13.70 4.21
C GLU A 47 -0.06 -12.40 3.73
N ASP A 48 -0.27 -11.33 4.51
CA ASP A 48 0.40 -10.07 4.26
C ASP A 48 1.82 -10.09 4.81
N ARG A 49 2.79 -10.32 3.93
CA ARG A 49 4.21 -10.36 4.29
C ARG A 49 4.88 -8.99 4.29
N ARG A 50 4.16 -7.89 4.10
CA ARG A 50 4.76 -6.54 4.15
C ARG A 50 5.43 -6.23 5.50
N PRO A 51 4.83 -6.54 6.66
CA PRO A 51 5.47 -6.31 7.95
C PRO A 51 6.73 -7.15 8.15
N ASP A 52 6.74 -8.37 7.62
CA ASP A 52 7.85 -9.32 7.77
C ASP A 52 8.90 -9.21 6.66
N SER A 53 8.66 -8.36 5.67
CA SER A 53 9.57 -8.18 4.54
C SER A 53 10.79 -7.40 5.01
N LYS A 54 11.95 -8.06 4.98
CA LYS A 54 13.23 -7.38 5.21
C LYS A 54 13.44 -6.37 4.08
N LEU A 55 13.55 -5.09 4.44
CA LEU A 55 14.02 -4.05 3.52
C LEU A 55 15.44 -4.41 3.11
N GLY A 56 15.63 -4.75 1.83
CA GLY A 56 16.96 -4.97 1.27
C GLY A 56 17.66 -3.64 1.05
N ILE A 57 18.93 -3.55 1.47
CA ILE A 57 19.79 -2.40 1.15
C ILE A 57 19.98 -2.37 -0.36
N GLN A 58 19.62 -1.26 -1.00
CA GLN A 58 19.87 -1.06 -2.42
C GLN A 58 21.28 -0.48 -2.61
N PRO A 59 22.01 -0.86 -3.67
CA PRO A 59 23.38 -0.38 -3.89
C PRO A 59 23.46 1.14 -4.11
N HIS A 60 22.36 1.76 -4.53
CA HIS A 60 22.22 3.19 -4.76
C HIS A 60 21.25 3.84 -3.75
N GLN A 61 21.06 3.22 -2.58
CA GLN A 61 20.29 3.85 -1.51
C GLN A 61 21.03 5.12 -1.06
N LEU A 62 20.28 6.19 -0.83
CA LEU A 62 20.85 7.43 -0.32
C LEU A 62 21.64 7.16 0.97
N THR A 63 22.84 7.73 1.06
CA THR A 63 23.53 7.79 2.34
C THR A 63 22.83 8.78 3.26
N ILE A 64 23.11 8.70 4.56
CA ILE A 64 22.56 9.63 5.55
C ILE A 64 22.96 11.08 5.21
N GLU A 65 24.16 11.27 4.67
CA GLU A 65 24.66 12.57 4.24
C GLU A 65 23.88 13.11 3.04
N GLU A 66 23.59 12.26 2.05
CA GLU A 66 22.81 12.64 0.87
C GLU A 66 21.35 12.96 1.25
N GLU A 67 20.72 12.12 2.09
CA GLU A 67 19.38 12.35 2.60
C GLU A 67 19.29 13.69 3.36
N ASN A 68 20.23 13.95 4.26
CA ASN A 68 20.32 15.22 4.96
C ASN A 68 20.56 16.40 4.01
N GLY A 69 21.39 16.22 2.97
CA GLY A 69 21.62 17.25 1.95
C GLY A 69 20.35 17.63 1.21
N ILE A 70 19.51 16.65 0.85
CA ILE A 70 18.21 16.88 0.23
C ILE A 70 17.26 17.60 1.18
N ILE A 71 17.13 17.11 2.41
CA ILE A 71 16.25 17.70 3.44
C ILE A 71 16.63 19.16 3.68
N MET A 72 17.92 19.43 3.88
CA MET A 72 18.43 20.78 4.09
C MET A 72 18.15 21.67 2.90
N THR A 73 18.41 21.21 1.67
CA THR A 73 18.12 21.98 0.46
C THR A 73 16.65 22.40 0.38
N CYS A 74 15.72 21.47 0.64
CA CYS A 74 14.28 21.76 0.66
C CYS A 74 13.91 22.77 1.77
N ILE A 75 14.46 22.62 2.97
CA ILE A 75 14.21 23.54 4.08
C ILE A 75 14.77 24.93 3.77
N TYR A 76 16.00 25.02 3.27
CA TYR A 76 16.65 26.29 2.93
C TYR A 76 15.92 27.01 1.79
N LEU A 77 15.47 26.31 0.75
CA LEU A 77 14.67 26.90 -0.33
C LEU A 77 13.34 27.44 0.17
N THR A 78 12.70 26.75 1.12
CA THR A 78 11.42 27.19 1.72
C THR A 78 11.61 28.43 2.58
N ILE A 79 12.67 28.47 3.39
CA ILE A 79 13.02 29.64 4.22
C ILE A 79 13.40 30.83 3.33
N ALA A 80 14.23 30.61 2.30
CA ALA A 80 14.64 31.65 1.37
C ALA A 80 13.45 32.23 0.57
N ALA A 81 12.52 31.38 0.12
CA ALA A 81 11.29 31.82 -0.54
C ALA A 81 10.37 32.63 0.40
N CYS A 82 10.24 32.23 1.68
CA CYS A 82 9.52 32.99 2.70
C CYS A 82 10.18 34.34 3.01
N HIS A 83 11.51 34.45 2.91
CA HIS A 83 12.24 35.69 3.14
C HIS A 83 12.17 36.68 1.96
N LEU A 84 11.92 36.20 0.73
CA LEU A 84 11.80 37.05 -0.47
C LEU A 84 10.42 37.72 -0.62
N HIS A 85 9.40 37.25 0.11
CA HIS A 85 8.02 37.74 0.07
C HIS A 85 7.63 38.60 1.31
N LYS A 86 8.60 39.07 2.09
CA LYS A 86 8.39 40.05 3.19
C LYS A 86 8.93 41.43 2.82
#